data_AF-A0A7W0V418-F1
#
_entry.id   AF-A0A7W0V418-F1
#
_cell.length_a   1.000
_cell.length_b   1.000
_cell.length_c   1.000
_cell.angle_alpha   90.00
_cell.angle_beta   90.00
_cell.angle_gamma   90.00
#
_symmetry.space_group_name_H-M   'P 1'
#
loop_
_entity.id
_entity.type
_entity.pdbx_description
1 polymer ?
#
loop_
_entity_poly.entity_id
_entity_poly.type
_entity_poly.pdbx_seq_one_letter_code
_entity_poly.pdbx_strand_id
1 'polypeptide(L)'
;MKGNKTMLGLSLREEFRSRRLKGTAIELTNDNDTGATQLPAADFLEITYPSTDLLKAIEAIGPEQARPVVVMGERGQGKSHLIAALHHVLTDSSQTKSWLRAWSQRLTRSNIETLPLRSGMLVISESLHRQRYKFLWDLIFERHPHGAFIRGKWEGQGEKKTDIPPDTLLLELLRHQPTALILDEFQTWYDGLVNSPQQPYKNWAFNFIQVLYDWHTKIWILSLQEVWDKG
;
A
#
# COMPACT_ATOMS: atom_id res chain seq x y z
N MET A 1 -44.20 31.75 14.20
CA MET A 1 -42.75 31.56 14.42
C MET A 1 -42.16 30.85 13.20
N LYS A 2 -41.39 31.55 12.36
CA LYS A 2 -40.69 30.95 11.21
C LYS A 2 -39.45 30.22 11.74
N GLY A 3 -39.40 28.90 11.59
CA GLY A 3 -38.23 28.10 11.95
C GLY A 3 -37.03 28.51 11.09
N ASN A 4 -35.98 28.98 11.73
CA ASN A 4 -34.72 29.31 11.08
C ASN A 4 -34.03 27.99 10.69
N LYS A 5 -34.16 27.58 9.42
CA LYS A 5 -33.39 26.47 8.85
C LYS A 5 -31.95 26.95 8.72
N THR A 6 -31.11 26.65 9.71
CA THR A 6 -29.65 26.77 9.58
C THR A 6 -29.23 25.81 8.47
N MET A 7 -29.12 26.29 7.23
CA MET A 7 -28.51 25.51 6.15
C MET A 7 -27.09 25.18 6.60
N LEU A 8 -26.71 23.90 6.51
CA LEU A 8 -25.52 23.28 7.13
C LEU A 8 -24.16 23.86 6.68
N GLY A 9 -24.11 25.02 6.02
CA GLY A 9 -22.86 25.65 5.57
C GLY A 9 -22.04 24.75 4.65
N LEU A 10 -22.68 23.78 3.98
CA LEU A 10 -22.00 22.78 3.17
C LEU A 10 -21.54 23.41 1.86
N SER A 11 -20.22 23.56 1.70
CA SER A 11 -19.61 23.91 0.43
C SER A 11 -19.25 22.64 -0.34
N LEU A 12 -19.64 22.57 -1.62
CA LEU A 12 -19.20 21.48 -2.50
C LEU A 12 -17.67 21.52 -2.65
N ARG A 13 -16.98 20.39 -2.50
CA ARG A 13 -15.53 20.30 -2.75
C ARG A 13 -15.22 20.66 -4.20
N GLU A 14 -14.03 21.22 -4.44
CA GLU A 14 -13.65 21.71 -5.76
C GLU A 14 -13.69 20.63 -6.84
N GLU A 15 -13.33 19.40 -6.51
CA GLU A 15 -13.38 18.23 -7.41
C GLU A 15 -14.78 17.90 -7.96
N PHE A 16 -15.85 18.32 -7.28
CA PHE A 16 -17.23 18.13 -7.74
C PHE A 16 -17.81 19.39 -8.40
N ARG A 17 -17.04 20.48 -8.49
CA ARG A 17 -17.46 21.72 -9.17
C ARG A 17 -17.20 21.70 -10.68
N SER A 18 -16.41 20.75 -11.19
CA SER A 18 -16.10 20.63 -12.61
C SER A 18 -17.22 19.96 -13.43
N ARG A 19 -17.38 20.36 -14.70
CA ARG A 19 -18.35 19.77 -15.64
C ARG A 19 -18.12 18.29 -15.94
N ARG A 20 -16.91 17.78 -15.68
CA ARG A 20 -16.56 16.36 -15.75
C ARG A 20 -16.35 15.87 -14.34
N LEU A 21 -17.11 14.86 -13.93
CA LEU A 21 -16.83 14.10 -12.72
C LEU A 21 -15.55 13.30 -12.96
N LYS A 22 -14.54 13.44 -12.10
CA LYS A 22 -13.42 12.49 -12.08
C LYS A 22 -14.00 11.11 -11.75
N GLY A 23 -13.47 10.07 -12.39
CA GLY A 23 -13.91 8.69 -12.11
C GLY A 23 -13.83 8.40 -10.62
N THR A 24 -14.82 7.69 -10.08
CA THR A 24 -14.90 7.32 -8.66
C THR A 24 -14.00 6.13 -8.30
N ALA A 25 -13.40 5.48 -9.31
CA ALA A 25 -12.44 4.42 -9.11
C ALA A 25 -11.14 5.00 -8.58
N ILE A 26 -10.72 4.54 -7.40
CA ILE A 26 -9.45 4.90 -6.80
C ILE A 26 -8.35 4.10 -7.50
N GLU A 27 -7.49 4.78 -8.26
CA GLU A 27 -6.23 4.25 -8.74
C GLU A 27 -5.11 4.70 -7.81
N LEU A 28 -4.20 3.80 -7.42
CA LEU A 28 -3.07 4.19 -6.56
C LEU A 28 -2.19 5.24 -7.23
N THR A 29 -1.75 4.98 -8.45
CA THR A 29 -0.92 5.87 -9.27
C THR A 29 -1.47 5.94 -10.67
N ASN A 30 -1.17 6.99 -11.42
CA ASN A 30 -1.42 7.06 -12.87
C ASN A 30 -0.40 7.97 -13.56
N ASP A 31 -0.42 7.97 -14.89
CA ASP A 31 0.54 8.71 -15.71
C ASP A 31 0.27 10.23 -15.73
N ASN A 32 -0.84 10.68 -15.15
CA ASN A 32 -1.18 12.10 -15.01
C ASN A 32 -0.84 12.65 -13.61
N ASP A 33 -0.17 11.87 -12.77
CA ASP A 33 0.16 12.21 -11.38
C ASP A 33 -1.04 12.62 -10.51
N THR A 34 -2.22 12.04 -10.79
CA THR A 34 -3.44 12.28 -10.00
C THR A 34 -3.93 11.06 -9.23
N GLY A 35 -3.12 10.01 -9.14
CA GLY A 35 -3.44 8.81 -8.37
C GLY A 35 -3.51 9.10 -6.88
N ALA A 36 -4.21 8.25 -6.14
CA ALA A 36 -4.47 8.42 -4.71
C ALA A 36 -3.18 8.55 -3.87
N THR A 37 -2.10 7.87 -4.24
CA THR A 37 -0.81 7.96 -3.55
C THR A 37 0.06 9.12 -4.05
N GLN A 38 -0.32 9.77 -5.15
CA GLN A 38 0.36 10.93 -5.74
C GLN A 38 -0.21 12.28 -5.24
N LEU A 39 -1.37 12.25 -4.58
CA LEU A 39 -1.94 13.42 -3.89
C LEU A 39 -1.18 13.74 -2.60
N PRO A 40 -1.20 15.01 -2.14
CA PRO A 40 -0.73 15.34 -0.80
C PRO A 40 -1.49 14.54 0.27
N ALA A 41 -0.77 14.07 1.30
CA ALA A 41 -1.37 13.29 2.39
C ALA A 41 -2.51 14.04 3.09
N ALA A 42 -2.38 15.36 3.25
CA ALA A 42 -3.42 16.22 3.82
C ALA A 42 -4.75 16.08 3.07
N ASP A 43 -4.69 16.22 1.74
CA ASP A 43 -5.85 16.28 0.85
C ASP A 43 -6.54 14.91 0.78
N PHE A 44 -5.75 13.84 0.66
CA PHE A 44 -6.29 12.49 0.64
C PHE A 44 -6.90 12.10 1.99
N LEU A 45 -6.21 12.33 3.10
CA LEU A 45 -6.71 11.97 4.43
C LEU A 45 -7.94 12.79 4.83
N GLU A 46 -8.11 14.01 4.31
CA GLU A 46 -9.29 14.84 4.56
C GLU A 46 -10.61 14.18 4.11
N ILE A 47 -10.56 13.41 3.03
CA ILE A 47 -11.71 12.65 2.49
C ILE A 47 -11.79 11.23 3.05
N THR A 48 -10.83 10.82 3.87
CA THR A 48 -10.77 9.47 4.49
C THR A 48 -11.36 9.48 5.90
N TYR A 49 -12.32 8.59 6.13
CA TYR A 49 -12.88 8.34 7.45
C TYR A 49 -12.05 7.29 8.22
N PRO A 50 -11.86 7.44 9.54
CA PRO A 50 -11.12 6.51 10.39
C PRO A 50 -11.98 5.28 10.70
N SER A 51 -12.27 4.47 9.68
CA SER A 51 -13.03 3.23 9.86
C SER A 51 -12.30 2.29 10.81
N THR A 52 -13.04 1.37 11.45
CA THR A 52 -12.44 0.36 12.34
C THR A 52 -11.34 -0.42 11.65
N ASP A 53 -11.52 -0.78 10.38
CA ASP A 53 -10.53 -1.55 9.62
C ASP A 53 -9.27 -0.73 9.35
N LEU A 54 -9.42 0.55 9.00
CA LEU A 54 -8.28 1.45 8.82
C LEU A 54 -7.51 1.63 10.13
N LEU A 55 -8.20 1.88 11.25
CA LEU A 55 -7.55 2.08 12.55
C LEU A 55 -6.81 0.81 13.02
N LYS A 56 -7.43 -0.37 12.85
CA LYS A 56 -6.77 -1.65 13.14
C LYS A 56 -5.56 -1.90 12.24
N ALA A 57 -5.66 -1.53 10.96
CA ALA A 57 -4.54 -1.64 10.04
C ALA A 57 -3.39 -0.70 10.43
N ILE A 58 -3.68 0.56 10.81
CA ILE A 58 -2.69 1.52 11.33
C ILE A 58 -1.99 0.95 12.57
N GLU A 59 -2.76 0.39 13.51
CA GLU A 59 -2.21 -0.24 14.71
C GLU A 59 -1.30 -1.44 14.37
N ALA A 60 -1.74 -2.31 13.45
CA ALA A 60 -0.97 -3.46 13.00
C ALA A 60 0.34 -3.06 12.32
N ILE A 61 0.35 -1.94 11.59
CA ILE A 61 1.54 -1.38 10.94
C ILE A 61 2.40 -0.46 11.82
N GLY A 62 1.99 -0.29 13.08
CA GLY A 62 2.70 0.51 14.07
C GLY A 62 4.14 0.01 14.35
N PRO A 63 4.95 0.84 15.04
CA PRO A 63 6.35 0.57 15.36
C PRO A 63 6.60 -0.77 16.08
N GLU A 64 5.68 -1.20 16.93
CA GLU A 64 5.85 -2.37 17.82
C GLU A 64 5.29 -3.69 17.28
N GLN A 65 4.42 -3.66 16.25
CA GLN A 65 3.69 -4.86 15.84
C GLN A 65 4.27 -5.56 14.61
N ALA A 66 4.83 -4.81 13.66
CA ALA A 66 5.53 -5.40 12.50
C ALA A 66 4.68 -6.40 11.65
N ARG A 67 3.34 -6.28 11.65
CA ARG A 67 2.43 -7.28 11.08
C ARG A 67 2.07 -7.03 9.61
N PRO A 68 2.22 -8.03 8.71
CA PRO A 68 1.60 -7.98 7.39
C PRO A 68 0.09 -7.77 7.49
N VAL A 69 -0.49 -7.02 6.55
CA VAL A 69 -1.92 -6.71 6.54
C VAL A 69 -2.50 -7.12 5.19
N VAL A 70 -3.53 -7.94 5.20
CA VAL A 70 -4.26 -8.34 4.00
C VAL A 70 -5.64 -7.74 4.06
N VAL A 71 -6.05 -7.05 2.99
CA VAL A 71 -7.35 -6.38 2.90
C VAL A 71 -8.19 -7.15 1.89
N MET A 72 -9.24 -7.82 2.39
CA MET A 72 -10.09 -8.68 1.59
C MET A 72 -11.49 -8.08 1.45
N GLY A 73 -12.11 -8.27 0.30
CA GLY A 73 -13.50 -7.85 0.08
C GLY A 73 -13.90 -7.85 -1.39
N GLU A 74 -15.19 -7.72 -1.64
CA GLU A 74 -15.74 -7.63 -2.99
C GLU A 74 -15.32 -6.33 -3.70
N ARG A 75 -15.56 -6.27 -5.01
CA ARG A 75 -15.32 -5.06 -5.81
C ARG A 75 -16.19 -3.91 -5.29
N GLY A 76 -15.60 -2.72 -5.18
CA GLY A 76 -16.29 -1.51 -4.73
C GLY A 76 -16.36 -1.31 -3.21
N GLN A 77 -15.81 -2.21 -2.39
CA GLN A 77 -15.79 -2.10 -0.92
C GLN A 77 -14.69 -1.14 -0.37
N GLY A 78 -14.08 -0.32 -1.22
CA GLY A 78 -13.09 0.67 -0.80
C GLY A 78 -11.70 0.13 -0.47
N LYS A 79 -11.36 -1.10 -0.89
CA LYS A 79 -10.06 -1.72 -0.65
C LYS A 79 -8.88 -0.84 -1.07
N SER A 80 -8.88 -0.35 -2.32
CA SER A 80 -7.83 0.53 -2.86
C SER A 80 -7.75 1.87 -2.12
N HIS A 81 -8.86 2.37 -1.59
CA HIS A 81 -8.86 3.58 -0.76
C HIS A 81 -8.19 3.33 0.60
N LEU A 82 -8.45 2.17 1.22
CA LEU A 82 -7.83 1.79 2.49
C LEU A 82 -6.31 1.67 2.36
N ILE A 83 -5.81 0.97 1.34
CA ILE A 83 -4.35 0.85 1.14
C ILE A 83 -3.70 2.18 0.73
N ALA A 84 -4.39 3.06 0.00
CA ALA A 84 -3.92 4.40 -0.28
C ALA A 84 -3.85 5.27 1.00
N ALA A 85 -4.78 5.11 1.93
CA ALA A 85 -4.69 5.75 3.24
C ALA A 85 -3.47 5.24 4.01
N LEU A 86 -3.21 3.93 3.99
CA LEU A 86 -2.03 3.35 4.66
C LEU A 86 -0.71 3.77 4.01
N HIS A 87 -0.69 4.01 2.69
CA HIS A 87 0.45 4.66 2.05
C HIS A 87 0.74 6.01 2.71
N HIS A 88 -0.27 6.89 2.82
CA HIS A 88 -0.10 8.20 3.45
C HIS A 88 0.26 8.14 4.93
N VAL A 89 -0.27 7.15 5.66
CA VAL A 89 0.11 6.86 7.05
C VAL A 89 1.61 6.60 7.19
N LEU A 90 2.19 5.86 6.24
CA LEU A 90 3.60 5.47 6.25
C LEU A 90 4.53 6.52 5.67
N THR A 91 4.05 7.37 4.75
CA THR A 91 4.86 8.43 4.12
C THR A 91 4.84 9.75 4.88
N ASP A 92 3.74 10.10 5.57
CA ASP A 92 3.59 11.37 6.27
C ASP A 92 2.92 11.19 7.65
N SER A 93 3.74 10.85 8.63
CA SER A 93 3.29 10.68 10.02
C SER A 93 2.81 11.98 10.66
N SER A 94 3.27 13.15 10.19
CA SER A 94 2.86 14.45 10.72
C SER A 94 1.41 14.78 10.33
N GLN A 95 1.09 14.66 9.04
CA GLN A 95 -0.27 14.87 8.55
C GLN A 95 -1.22 13.80 9.07
N THR A 96 -0.76 12.56 9.18
CA THR A 96 -1.53 11.46 9.76
C THR A 96 -1.85 11.71 11.24
N LYS A 97 -0.90 12.20 12.03
CA LYS A 97 -1.14 12.54 13.45
C LYS A 97 -2.15 13.69 13.58
N SER A 98 -2.08 14.68 12.71
CA SER A 98 -3.05 15.77 12.66
C SER A 98 -4.47 15.27 12.31
N TRP A 99 -4.56 14.36 11.34
CA TRP A 99 -5.80 13.69 10.94
C TRP A 99 -6.40 12.86 12.09
N LEU A 100 -5.60 12.01 12.77
CA LEU A 100 -6.04 11.23 13.92
C LEU A 100 -6.54 12.13 15.07
N ARG A 101 -5.84 13.24 15.35
CA ARG A 101 -6.25 14.21 16.37
C ARG A 101 -7.59 14.86 16.04
N ALA A 102 -7.78 15.30 14.79
CA ALA A 102 -9.03 15.89 14.35
C ALA A 102 -10.21 14.91 14.50
N TRP A 103 -9.99 13.64 14.14
CA TRP A 103 -11.01 12.60 14.27
C TRP A 103 -11.25 12.15 15.71
N SER A 104 -10.22 12.08 16.55
CA SER A 104 -10.34 11.83 17.99
C SER A 104 -11.31 12.83 18.65
N GLN A 105 -11.17 14.12 18.31
CA GLN A 105 -12.05 15.19 18.81
C GLN A 105 -13.47 15.07 18.26
N ARG A 106 -13.64 14.81 16.96
CA ARG A 106 -14.96 14.67 16.32
C ARG A 106 -15.75 13.47 16.83
N LEU A 107 -15.06 12.36 17.13
CA LEU A 107 -15.67 11.11 17.58
C LEU A 107 -15.72 10.98 19.11
N THR A 108 -15.13 11.93 19.85
CA THR A 108 -14.94 11.85 21.31
C THR A 108 -14.25 10.54 21.72
N ARG A 109 -13.17 10.18 20.99
CA ARG A 109 -12.40 8.93 21.16
C ARG A 109 -10.90 9.22 21.26
N SER A 110 -10.44 9.53 22.48
CA SER A 110 -9.05 9.89 22.76
C SER A 110 -8.02 8.81 22.43
N ASN A 111 -8.43 7.54 22.37
CA ASN A 111 -7.53 6.45 22.02
C ASN A 111 -7.06 6.48 20.55
N ILE A 112 -7.75 7.19 19.66
CA ILE A 112 -7.40 7.27 18.24
C ILE A 112 -6.14 8.13 18.03
N GLU A 113 -6.03 9.26 18.74
CA GLU A 113 -4.87 10.16 18.61
C GLU A 113 -3.58 9.59 19.22
N THR A 114 -3.70 8.56 20.08
CA THR A 114 -2.57 7.89 20.72
C THR A 114 -2.01 6.74 19.89
N LEU A 115 -2.59 6.43 18.72
CA LEU A 115 -2.10 5.35 17.87
C LEU A 115 -0.63 5.60 17.46
N PRO A 116 0.26 4.62 17.68
CA PRO A 116 1.67 4.80 17.38
C PRO A 116 1.88 4.73 15.86
N LEU A 117 2.47 5.78 15.29
CA LEU A 117 2.74 5.86 13.86
C LEU A 117 4.19 5.49 13.58
N ARG A 118 4.37 4.63 12.57
CA ARG A 118 5.68 4.33 12.01
C ARG A 118 6.12 5.45 11.06
N SER A 119 7.41 5.71 10.98
CA SER A 119 8.00 6.71 10.07
C SER A 119 9.38 6.28 9.59
N GLY A 120 9.92 6.99 8.59
CA GLY A 120 11.28 6.78 8.09
C GLY A 120 11.43 5.56 7.18
N MET A 121 10.34 5.08 6.60
CA MET A 121 10.35 3.99 5.64
C MET A 121 10.32 4.52 4.21
N LEU A 122 10.95 3.81 3.28
CA LEU A 122 10.59 3.89 1.88
C LEU A 122 9.23 3.20 1.69
N VAL A 123 8.27 3.84 1.06
CA VAL A 123 6.98 3.21 0.74
C VAL A 123 6.92 2.97 -0.77
N ILE A 124 6.82 1.71 -1.18
CA ILE A 124 6.67 1.29 -2.57
C ILE A 124 5.22 0.84 -2.74
N SER A 125 4.44 1.61 -3.50
CA SER A 125 3.07 1.27 -3.87
C SER A 125 2.98 0.94 -5.35
N GLU A 126 2.34 -0.17 -5.70
CA GLU A 126 2.11 -0.57 -7.10
C GLU A 126 0.75 -1.25 -7.29
N SER A 127 0.13 -0.98 -8.44
CA SER A 127 -1.08 -1.69 -8.88
C SER A 127 -0.69 -2.75 -9.90
N LEU A 128 -0.68 -4.02 -9.47
CA LEU A 128 -0.06 -5.10 -10.23
C LEU A 128 -0.86 -5.52 -11.48
N HIS A 129 -2.15 -5.19 -11.55
CA HIS A 129 -2.98 -5.42 -12.74
C HIS A 129 -2.45 -4.72 -14.01
N ARG A 130 -1.58 -3.71 -13.85
CA ARG A 130 -0.97 -2.99 -14.97
C ARG A 130 0.11 -3.78 -15.71
N GLN A 131 0.50 -4.96 -15.20
CA GLN A 131 1.48 -5.85 -15.84
C GLN A 131 2.83 -5.16 -16.13
N ARG A 132 3.21 -4.15 -15.34
CA ARG A 132 4.49 -3.44 -15.46
C ARG A 132 5.67 -4.31 -15.03
N TYR A 133 5.43 -5.20 -14.07
CA TYR A 133 6.44 -6.08 -13.51
C TYR A 133 6.00 -7.53 -13.58
N LYS A 134 6.86 -8.36 -14.16
CA LYS A 134 6.66 -9.81 -14.14
C LYS A 134 6.88 -10.37 -12.75
N PHE A 135 7.90 -9.87 -12.04
CA PHE A 135 8.25 -10.34 -10.71
C PHE A 135 8.36 -9.18 -9.71
N LEU A 136 8.02 -9.46 -8.45
CA LEU A 136 8.04 -8.44 -7.38
C LEU A 136 9.46 -7.95 -7.06
N TRP A 137 10.48 -8.77 -7.25
CA TRP A 137 11.85 -8.31 -7.06
C TRP A 137 12.26 -7.26 -8.10
N ASP A 138 11.72 -7.32 -9.32
CA ASP A 138 11.97 -6.29 -10.33
C ASP A 138 11.43 -4.94 -9.85
N LEU A 139 10.21 -4.93 -9.30
CA LEU A 139 9.60 -3.76 -8.67
C LEU A 139 10.47 -3.22 -7.53
N ILE A 140 10.92 -4.11 -6.61
CA ILE A 140 11.74 -3.69 -5.47
C ILE A 140 13.08 -3.13 -5.94
N PHE A 141 13.76 -3.76 -6.90
CA PHE A 141 15.04 -3.30 -7.40
C PHE A 141 14.95 -1.99 -8.18
N GLU A 142 13.85 -1.78 -8.92
CA GLU A 142 13.64 -0.53 -9.65
C GLU A 142 13.33 0.64 -8.70
N ARG A 143 12.50 0.40 -7.68
CA ARG A 143 11.97 1.47 -6.82
C ARG A 143 12.83 1.77 -5.59
N HIS A 144 13.66 0.82 -5.17
CA HIS A 144 14.55 1.01 -4.02
C HIS A 144 15.84 1.74 -4.43
N PRO A 145 16.31 2.77 -3.69
CA PRO A 145 17.54 3.51 -4.04
C PRO A 145 18.80 2.65 -4.13
N HIS A 146 18.88 1.60 -3.31
CA HIS A 146 19.96 0.61 -3.35
C HIS A 146 19.67 -0.60 -4.26
N GLY A 147 18.54 -0.59 -4.97
CA GLY A 147 18.04 -1.74 -5.72
C GLY A 147 18.89 -2.11 -6.94
N ALA A 148 19.34 -1.12 -7.72
CA ALA A 148 20.21 -1.36 -8.88
C ALA A 148 21.54 -2.05 -8.51
N PHE A 149 22.13 -1.67 -7.37
CA PHE A 149 23.36 -2.29 -6.86
C PHE A 149 23.12 -3.76 -6.45
N ILE A 150 22.04 -4.03 -5.73
CA ILE A 150 21.68 -5.39 -5.29
C ILE A 150 21.32 -6.28 -6.49
N ARG A 151 20.61 -5.73 -7.47
CA ARG A 151 20.35 -6.40 -8.74
C ARG A 151 21.65 -6.79 -9.44
N GLY A 152 22.60 -5.86 -9.57
CA GLY A 152 23.91 -6.13 -10.15
C GLY A 152 24.70 -7.20 -9.40
N LYS A 153 24.65 -7.19 -8.06
CA LYS A 153 25.24 -8.25 -7.22
C LYS A 153 24.62 -9.62 -7.51
N TRP A 154 23.29 -9.71 -7.62
CA TRP A 154 22.59 -10.96 -7.89
C TRP A 154 22.87 -11.46 -9.31
N GLU A 155 22.74 -10.59 -10.31
CA GLU A 155 22.99 -10.94 -11.72
C GLU A 155 24.46 -11.31 -11.96
N GLY A 156 25.38 -10.72 -11.20
CA GLY A 156 26.82 -11.01 -11.24
C GLY A 156 27.26 -12.31 -10.57
N GLN A 157 26.35 -13.13 -10.01
CA GLN A 157 26.71 -14.38 -9.34
C GLN A 157 27.10 -15.53 -10.29
N GLY A 158 26.98 -15.34 -11.61
CA GLY A 158 27.36 -16.33 -12.61
C GLY A 158 26.62 -17.66 -12.40
N GLU A 159 27.38 -18.77 -12.37
CA GLU A 159 26.83 -20.12 -12.14
C GLU A 159 26.15 -20.30 -10.77
N LYS A 160 26.46 -19.45 -9.79
CA LYS A 160 25.85 -19.49 -8.45
C LYS A 160 24.53 -18.71 -8.38
N LYS A 161 24.14 -18.03 -9.46
CA LYS A 161 22.91 -17.24 -9.51
C LYS A 161 21.70 -18.16 -9.33
N THR A 162 20.92 -17.89 -8.30
CA THR A 162 19.64 -18.53 -8.05
C THR A 162 18.53 -17.94 -8.94
N ASP A 163 17.44 -18.68 -9.13
CA ASP A 163 16.28 -18.25 -9.92
C ASP A 163 15.56 -17.01 -9.36
N ILE A 164 15.62 -16.84 -8.04
CA ILE A 164 15.10 -15.67 -7.30
C ILE A 164 16.20 -15.03 -6.47
N PRO A 165 16.12 -13.73 -6.13
CA PRO A 165 17.10 -13.11 -5.25
C PRO A 165 17.12 -13.78 -3.87
N PRO A 166 18.30 -14.16 -3.35
CA PRO A 166 18.41 -14.74 -2.02
C PRO A 166 18.05 -13.72 -0.92
N ASP A 167 17.58 -14.25 0.21
CA ASP A 167 17.25 -13.51 1.43
C ASP A 167 18.37 -12.57 1.89
N THR A 168 19.63 -13.01 1.80
CA THR A 168 20.81 -12.22 2.18
C THR A 168 20.94 -10.91 1.40
N LEU A 169 20.60 -10.91 0.11
CA LEU A 169 20.63 -9.71 -0.72
C LEU A 169 19.45 -8.77 -0.43
N LEU A 170 18.27 -9.33 -0.16
CA LEU A 170 17.13 -8.52 0.29
C LEU A 170 17.40 -7.91 1.67
N LEU A 171 18.03 -8.64 2.58
CA LEU A 171 18.39 -8.13 3.90
C LEU A 171 19.40 -6.98 3.81
N GLU A 172 20.37 -7.07 2.88
CA GLU A 172 21.29 -5.97 2.60
C GLU A 172 20.53 -4.73 2.10
N LEU A 173 19.62 -4.91 1.12
CA LEU A 173 18.76 -3.86 0.59
C LEU A 173 17.95 -3.15 1.70
N LEU A 174 17.28 -3.92 2.55
CA LEU A 174 16.39 -3.41 3.60
C LEU A 174 17.13 -2.85 4.82
N ARG A 175 18.40 -3.23 5.03
CA ARG A 175 19.27 -2.58 6.01
C ARG A 175 19.70 -1.20 5.54
N HIS A 176 19.85 -1.00 4.24
CA HIS A 176 20.15 0.31 3.68
C HIS A 176 18.95 1.26 3.83
N GLN A 177 17.72 0.78 3.62
CA GLN A 177 16.52 1.55 3.89
C GLN A 177 15.32 0.62 4.22
N PRO A 178 14.72 0.73 5.42
CA PRO A 178 13.50 0.01 5.75
C PRO A 178 12.40 0.33 4.74
N THR A 179 11.69 -0.69 4.24
CA THR A 179 10.78 -0.53 3.10
C THR A 179 9.40 -1.15 3.37
N ALA A 180 8.33 -0.41 3.08
CA ALA A 180 6.97 -0.92 3.09
C ALA A 180 6.51 -1.15 1.64
N LEU A 181 5.86 -2.29 1.38
CA LEU A 181 5.37 -2.69 0.07
C LEU A 181 3.83 -2.74 0.08
N ILE A 182 3.21 -1.98 -0.81
CA ILE A 182 1.76 -1.88 -0.94
C ILE A 182 1.38 -2.34 -2.34
N LEU A 183 0.68 -3.47 -2.42
CA LEU A 183 0.37 -4.17 -3.66
C LEU A 183 -1.15 -4.24 -3.85
N ASP A 184 -1.66 -3.45 -4.79
CA ASP A 184 -3.03 -3.56 -5.26
C ASP A 184 -3.13 -4.63 -6.34
N GLU A 185 -4.27 -5.32 -6.41
CA GLU A 185 -4.56 -6.38 -7.39
C GLU A 185 -3.54 -7.53 -7.37
N PHE A 186 -3.03 -7.86 -6.18
CA PHE A 186 -2.00 -8.88 -6.00
C PHE A 186 -2.44 -10.27 -6.43
N GLN A 187 -3.65 -10.68 -6.06
CA GLN A 187 -4.19 -11.99 -6.43
C GLN A 187 -4.31 -12.12 -7.94
N THR A 188 -4.90 -11.12 -8.61
CA THR A 188 -5.01 -11.09 -10.07
C THR A 188 -3.65 -11.25 -10.75
N TRP A 189 -2.61 -10.59 -10.22
CA TRP A 189 -1.25 -10.76 -10.70
C TRP A 189 -0.71 -12.17 -10.46
N TYR A 190 -0.82 -12.68 -9.24
CA TYR A 190 -0.26 -13.98 -8.86
C TYR A 190 -0.94 -15.14 -9.59
N ASP A 191 -2.25 -15.07 -9.80
CA ASP A 191 -3.02 -16.06 -10.55
C ASP A 191 -2.79 -16.00 -12.06
N GLY A 192 -2.41 -14.83 -12.57
CA GLY A 192 -1.94 -14.68 -13.95
C GLY A 192 -0.58 -15.33 -14.23
N LEU A 193 0.19 -15.71 -13.21
CA LEU A 193 1.47 -16.40 -13.38
C LEU A 193 1.25 -17.86 -13.76
N VAL A 194 1.99 -18.32 -14.76
CA VAL A 194 1.94 -19.70 -15.25
C VAL A 194 3.18 -20.48 -14.85
N ASN A 195 3.00 -21.77 -14.61
CA ASN A 195 4.10 -22.71 -14.47
C ASN A 195 4.22 -23.53 -15.76
N SER A 196 5.44 -23.64 -16.27
CA SER A 196 5.81 -24.63 -17.29
C SER A 196 7.09 -25.35 -16.86
N PRO A 197 7.43 -26.51 -17.45
CA PRO A 197 8.64 -27.26 -17.09
C PRO A 197 9.93 -26.44 -17.20
N GLN A 198 9.98 -25.46 -18.12
CA GLN A 198 11.13 -24.59 -18.32
C GLN A 198 11.03 -23.26 -17.56
N GLN A 199 9.82 -22.88 -17.13
CA GLN A 199 9.55 -21.56 -16.57
C GLN A 199 8.48 -21.66 -15.47
N PRO A 200 8.86 -22.06 -14.25
CA PRO A 200 7.95 -22.22 -13.12
C PRO A 200 7.71 -20.87 -12.40
N TYR A 201 7.21 -19.87 -13.13
CA TYR A 201 7.13 -18.47 -12.63
C TYR A 201 6.24 -18.32 -11.39
N LYS A 202 5.14 -19.06 -11.30
CA LYS A 202 4.27 -19.02 -10.11
C LYS A 202 5.00 -19.57 -8.89
N ASN A 203 5.81 -20.62 -9.07
CA ASN A 203 6.62 -21.18 -7.97
C ASN A 203 7.73 -20.22 -7.53
N TRP A 204 8.40 -19.55 -8.47
CA TRP A 204 9.40 -18.54 -8.14
C TRP A 204 8.79 -17.36 -7.38
N ALA A 205 7.63 -16.87 -7.82
CA ALA A 205 6.90 -15.84 -7.10
C ALA A 205 6.53 -16.28 -5.67
N PHE A 206 6.01 -17.50 -5.51
CA PHE A 206 5.70 -18.07 -4.19
C PHE A 206 6.91 -18.09 -3.27
N ASN A 207 8.03 -18.66 -3.74
CA ASN A 207 9.27 -18.74 -2.96
C ASN A 207 9.78 -17.35 -2.59
N PHE A 208 9.68 -16.38 -3.49
CA PHE A 208 10.07 -15.01 -3.20
C PHE A 208 9.18 -14.36 -2.14
N ILE A 209 7.85 -14.58 -2.19
CA ILE A 209 6.92 -14.10 -1.16
C ILE A 209 7.27 -14.70 0.21
N GLN A 210 7.64 -15.98 0.27
CA GLN A 210 8.10 -16.60 1.52
C GLN A 210 9.36 -15.91 2.06
N VAL A 211 10.33 -15.62 1.19
CA VAL A 211 11.53 -14.86 1.57
C VAL A 211 11.15 -13.48 2.13
N LEU A 212 10.18 -12.78 1.53
CA LEU A 212 9.71 -11.49 2.06
C LEU A 212 9.03 -11.63 3.43
N TYR A 213 8.31 -12.73 3.66
CA TYR A 213 7.57 -12.99 4.90
C TYR A 213 8.52 -13.20 6.09
N ASP A 214 9.61 -13.95 5.90
CA ASP A 214 10.56 -14.29 6.98
C ASP A 214 11.21 -13.05 7.64
N TRP A 215 11.17 -11.88 6.98
CA TRP A 215 11.74 -10.63 7.47
C TRP A 215 10.71 -9.62 8.00
N HIS A 216 9.73 -10.11 8.77
CA HIS A 216 8.63 -9.35 9.40
C HIS A 216 8.99 -7.97 9.98
N THR A 217 10.23 -7.74 10.40
CA THR A 217 10.66 -6.44 10.95
C THR A 217 10.91 -5.36 9.90
N LYS A 218 10.92 -5.66 8.59
CA LYS A 218 11.43 -4.74 7.56
C LYS A 218 10.67 -4.65 6.24
N ILE A 219 9.73 -5.56 5.97
CA ILE A 219 8.86 -5.52 4.79
C ILE A 219 7.41 -5.68 5.24
N TRP A 220 6.57 -4.80 4.72
CA TRP A 220 5.13 -4.83 4.91
C TRP A 220 4.52 -5.20 3.59
N ILE A 221 3.65 -6.20 3.53
CA ILE A 221 2.87 -6.48 2.33
C ILE A 221 1.44 -6.11 2.66
N LEU A 222 0.95 -5.05 2.04
CA LEU A 222 -0.47 -4.72 1.96
C LEU A 222 -1.02 -5.32 0.68
N SER A 223 -1.74 -6.44 0.77
CA SER A 223 -2.28 -7.14 -0.40
C SER A 223 -3.80 -7.03 -0.42
N LEU A 224 -4.37 -6.66 -1.57
CA LEU A 224 -5.81 -6.77 -1.81
C LEU A 224 -6.15 -8.17 -2.35
N GLN A 225 -7.18 -8.79 -1.78
CA GLN A 225 -7.75 -10.05 -2.28
C GLN A 225 -9.20 -9.83 -2.74
N GLU A 226 -9.55 -10.40 -3.90
CA GLU A 226 -10.93 -10.55 -4.34
C GLU A 226 -11.41 -11.96 -3.99
N VAL A 227 -12.46 -12.07 -3.19
CA VAL A 227 -13.14 -13.35 -2.97
C VAL A 227 -14.15 -13.52 -4.11
N TRP A 228 -13.85 -14.43 -5.04
CA TRP A 228 -14.87 -15.10 -5.85
C TRP A 228 -14.91 -16.57 -5.45
N ASP A 229 -15.57 -16.86 -4.33
CA ASP A 229 -16.12 -18.20 -4.10
C ASP A 229 -17.50 -18.24 -4.76
N LYS A 230 -17.59 -18.88 -5.92
CA LYS A 230 -18.78 -19.64 -6.31
C LYS A 230 -18.28 -20.94 -6.91
N GLY A 231 -18.69 -22.05 -6.27
CA GLY A 231 -18.25 -23.41 -6.58
C GLY A 231 -18.72 -23.94 -7.93
#